data_AF-A0A661ZZN6-F1
#
_entry.id   AF-A0A661ZZN6-F1
#
_cell.length_a   1.000
_cell.length_b   1.000
_cell.length_c   1.000
_cell.angle_alpha   90.00
_cell.angle_beta   90.00
_cell.angle_gamma   90.00
#
_symmetry.space_group_name_H-M   'P 1'
#
loop_
_entity.id
_entity.type
_entity.pdbx_description
1 polymer ?
#
loop_
_entity_poly.entity_id
_entity_poly.type
_entity_poly.pdbx_seq_one_letter_code
_entity_poly.pdbx_strand_id
1 'polypeptide(L)'
;MSYKYYRVKKKYLGYRGERYFQFDPDNDYAIQICIHQGRVKKGRAHTYGIYRISRNTFLANYKGMGMVERIPKSEFKKHFILMIKVLKP
;
A
#
# COMPACT_ATOMS: atom_id res chain seq x y z
N MET A 1 18.57 6.28 6.94
CA MET A 1 17.35 6.22 6.09
C MET A 1 16.10 6.46 6.95
N SER A 2 15.32 7.50 6.65
CA SER A 2 14.10 7.84 7.39
C SER A 2 12.85 7.46 6.58
N TYR A 3 12.51 6.16 6.56
CA TYR A 3 11.28 5.68 5.92
C TYR A 3 10.04 6.40 6.47
N LYS A 4 9.14 6.77 5.56
CA LYS A 4 7.83 7.33 5.88
C LYS A 4 6.76 6.31 5.49
N TYR A 5 5.80 6.10 6.38
CA TYR A 5 4.74 5.12 6.18
C TYR A 5 3.40 5.81 5.99
N TYR A 6 2.60 5.29 5.07
CA TYR A 6 1.34 5.88 4.69
C TYR A 6 0.25 4.82 4.51
N ARG A 7 -1.01 5.20 4.70
CA ARG A 7 -2.18 4.45 4.22
C ARG A 7 -3.07 5.32 3.37
N VAL A 8 -3.81 4.71 2.45
CA VAL A 8 -4.89 5.41 1.73
C VAL A 8 -6.04 5.70 2.69
N LYS A 9 -6.52 6.95 2.71
CA LYS A 9 -7.64 7.37 3.55
C LYS A 9 -8.90 6.60 3.16
N LYS A 10 -9.75 6.28 4.15
CA LYS A 10 -10.97 5.47 3.97
C LYS A 10 -11.86 5.91 2.81
N LYS A 11 -12.05 7.23 2.63
CA LYS A 11 -12.88 7.80 1.54
C LYS A 11 -12.40 7.46 0.12
N TYR A 12 -11.16 7.00 -0.05
CA TYR A 12 -10.57 6.64 -1.34
C TYR A 12 -10.38 5.13 -1.54
N LEU A 13 -10.82 4.29 -0.60
CA LEU A 13 -10.56 2.85 -0.65
C LEU A 13 -11.38 2.12 -1.74
N GLY A 14 -12.58 2.63 -2.07
CA GLY A 14 -13.44 2.10 -3.13
C GLY A 14 -13.50 0.57 -3.18
N TYR A 15 -13.62 0.00 -4.38
CA TYR A 15 -13.51 -1.45 -4.59
C TYR A 15 -12.06 -1.96 -4.58
N ARG A 16 -11.07 -1.08 -4.40
CA ARG A 16 -9.66 -1.38 -4.64
C ARG A 16 -8.91 -1.87 -3.40
N GLY A 17 -9.61 -1.97 -2.27
CA GLY A 17 -9.08 -2.47 -1.01
C GLY A 17 -8.19 -1.47 -0.27
N GLU A 18 -7.74 -1.87 0.91
CA GLU A 18 -6.78 -1.14 1.73
C GLU A 18 -5.40 -1.15 1.09
N ARG A 19 -4.73 0.01 1.14
CA ARG A 19 -3.40 0.19 0.56
C ARG A 19 -2.50 0.89 1.54
N TYR A 20 -1.32 0.32 1.74
CA TYR A 20 -0.28 0.84 2.62
C TYR A 20 0.98 1.09 1.81
N PHE A 21 1.74 2.11 2.18
CA PHE A 21 2.98 2.46 1.50
C PHE A 21 4.12 2.65 2.50
N GLN A 22 5.28 2.11 2.15
CA GLN A 22 6.56 2.52 2.70
C GLN A 22 7.30 3.33 1.63
N PHE A 23 7.64 4.56 1.98
CA PHE A 23 8.27 5.52 1.09
C PHE A 23 9.64 5.92 1.65
N ASP A 24 10.64 5.92 0.77
CA ASP A 24 11.97 6.45 1.03
C ASP A 24 12.23 7.54 -0.01
N PRO A 25 12.49 8.81 0.38
CA PRO A 25 12.78 9.88 -0.58
C PRO A 25 13.99 9.57 -1.48
N ASP A 26 14.95 8.82 -0.93
CA ASP A 26 16.23 8.50 -1.56
C ASP A 26 16.12 7.29 -2.52
N ASN A 27 14.93 6.69 -2.62
CA ASN A 27 14.69 5.52 -3.46
C ASN A 27 13.70 5.85 -4.58
N ASP A 28 13.88 5.23 -5.75
CA ASP A 28 13.04 5.46 -6.93
C ASP A 28 11.71 4.71 -6.88
N TYR A 29 11.47 3.95 -5.82
CA TYR A 29 10.21 3.24 -5.61
C TYR A 29 9.68 3.39 -4.19
N ALA A 30 8.36 3.23 -4.07
CA ALA A 30 7.68 2.96 -2.82
C ALA A 30 7.24 1.49 -2.79
N ILE A 31 7.28 0.88 -1.60
CA ILE A 31 6.69 -0.45 -1.39
C ILE A 31 5.21 -0.23 -1.11
N GLN A 32 4.34 -0.91 -1.85
CA GLN A 32 2.90 -0.90 -1.69
C GLN A 32 2.41 -2.27 -1.18
N ILE A 33 1.56 -2.26 -0.17
CA ILE A 33 0.79 -3.44 0.26
C ILE A 33 -0.64 -3.22 -0.16
N CYS A 34 -1.25 -4.19 -0.85
CA CYS A 34 -2.67 -4.18 -1.21
C CYS A 34 -3.39 -5.29 -0.44
N ILE A 35 -4.45 -4.93 0.28
CA ILE A 35 -5.33 -5.84 1.02
C ILE A 35 -6.75 -5.63 0.53
N HIS A 36 -7.33 -6.59 -0.18
CA HIS A 36 -8.74 -6.52 -0.49
C HIS A 36 -9.57 -6.95 0.72
N GLN A 37 -10.72 -6.31 0.95
CA GLN A 37 -11.71 -6.77 1.93
C GLN A 37 -12.95 -7.20 1.14
N GLY A 38 -13.06 -8.48 0.80
CA GLY A 38 -14.19 -9.01 0.03
C GLY A 38 -13.92 -10.33 -0.67
N ARG A 39 -14.99 -10.96 -1.20
CA ARG A 39 -14.89 -12.14 -2.06
C ARG A 39 -14.07 -11.77 -3.30
N VAL A 40 -12.91 -12.38 -3.45
CA VAL A 40 -12.03 -12.26 -4.61
C VAL A 40 -12.83 -12.56 -5.87
N LYS A 41 -13.16 -11.54 -6.67
CA LYS A 41 -13.65 -11.79 -8.04
C LYS A 41 -12.45 -12.34 -8.83
N LYS A 42 -12.49 -13.64 -9.16
CA LYS A 42 -11.49 -14.31 -10.00
C LYS A 42 -11.21 -13.43 -11.24
N GLY A 43 -9.94 -13.14 -11.52
CA GLY A 43 -9.50 -12.46 -12.74
C GLY A 43 -9.04 -10.99 -12.63
N ARG A 44 -8.90 -10.39 -11.43
CA ARG A 44 -8.31 -9.04 -11.30
C ARG A 44 -6.94 -9.04 -10.60
N ALA A 45 -5.98 -8.39 -11.26
CA ALA A 45 -4.54 -8.46 -11.01
C ALA A 45 -4.02 -7.84 -9.69
N HIS A 46 -4.88 -7.40 -8.76
CA HIS A 46 -4.44 -6.63 -7.58
C HIS A 46 -5.24 -6.93 -6.31
N THR A 47 -5.56 -8.20 -6.06
CA THR A 47 -6.45 -8.54 -4.93
C THR A 47 -5.69 -8.62 -3.60
N TYR A 48 -4.52 -9.24 -3.57
CA TYR A 48 -3.62 -9.25 -2.42
C TYR A 48 -2.19 -9.22 -2.92
N GLY A 49 -1.30 -8.46 -2.27
CA GLY A 49 0.10 -8.51 -2.66
C GLY A 49 0.96 -7.37 -2.13
N ILE A 50 2.27 -7.54 -2.35
CA ILE A 50 3.30 -6.54 -2.07
C ILE A 50 3.91 -6.16 -3.42
N TYR A 51 3.85 -4.88 -3.76
CA TYR A 51 4.27 -4.34 -5.06
C TYR A 51 5.32 -3.27 -4.88
N ARG A 52 6.16 -3.08 -5.90
CA ARG A 52 6.97 -1.86 -6.03
C ARG A 52 6.25 -0.93 -7.00
N ILE A 53 6.03 0.31 -6.58
CA ILE A 53 5.52 1.37 -7.44
C ILE A 53 6.56 2.46 -7.57
N SER A 54 6.64 3.10 -8.74
CA SER A 54 7.60 4.19 -8.90
C SER A 54 7.32 5.33 -7.90
N ARG A 55 8.39 6.02 -7.48
CA ARG A 55 8.32 7.22 -6.64
C ARG A 55 7.37 8.25 -7.25
N ASN A 56 7.48 8.47 -8.55
CA ASN A 56 6.62 9.42 -9.27
C ASN A 56 5.15 9.01 -9.21
N THR A 57 4.85 7.73 -9.38
CA THR A 57 3.48 7.21 -9.24
C THR A 57 2.94 7.46 -7.83
N PHE A 58 3.74 7.19 -6.79
CA PHE A 58 3.34 7.44 -5.40
C PHE A 58 3.11 8.94 -5.14
N LEU A 59 4.06 9.78 -5.54
CA LEU A 59 4.00 11.22 -5.29
C LEU A 59 2.86 11.88 -6.06
N ALA A 60 2.68 11.59 -7.35
CA ALA A 60 1.64 12.23 -8.16
C ALA A 60 0.24 11.73 -7.82
N ASN A 61 0.05 10.40 -7.74
CA ASN A 61 -1.30 9.82 -7.69
C ASN A 61 -1.83 9.58 -6.28
N TYR A 62 -0.98 9.60 -5.25
CA TYR A 62 -1.40 9.30 -3.89
C TYR A 62 -1.11 10.45 -2.94
N LYS A 63 0.16 10.88 -2.87
CA LYS A 63 0.57 11.95 -1.96
C LYS A 63 0.09 13.32 -2.42
N GLY A 64 0.30 13.66 -3.70
CA GLY A 64 -0.07 14.94 -4.30
C GLY A 64 -1.58 15.17 -4.33
N MET A 65 -2.36 14.11 -4.53
CA MET A 65 -3.83 14.14 -4.46
C MET A 65 -4.39 14.14 -3.02
N GLY A 66 -3.54 14.14 -1.99
CA GLY A 66 -3.98 14.09 -0.59
C GLY A 66 -4.73 12.80 -0.21
N MET A 67 -4.56 11.73 -0.99
CA MET A 67 -5.26 10.45 -0.83
C MET A 67 -4.71 9.61 0.31
N VAL A 68 -3.48 9.90 0.75
CA VAL A 68 -2.82 9.17 1.83
C VAL A 68 -2.71 10.00 3.10
N GLU A 69 -2.62 9.30 4.23
CA GLU A 69 -2.29 9.85 5.53
C GLU A 69 -1.10 9.11 6.12
N ARG A 70 -0.31 9.78 6.97
CA ARG A 70 0.83 9.13 7.64
C ARG A 70 0.32 8.16 8.70
N ILE A 71 1.03 7.04 8.81
CA ILE A 71 0.78 6.01 9.83
C ILE A 71 2.08 5.67 10.56
N PRO A 72 2.01 5.10 11.77
CA PRO A 72 3.20 4.58 12.43
C PRO A 72 3.76 3.35 11.72
N LYS A 73 5.07 3.14 11.86
CA LYS A 73 5.79 1.98 11.33
C LYS A 73 5.19 0.64 11.79
N SER A 74 4.68 0.59 13.03
CA SER A 74 4.05 -0.59 13.62
C SER A 74 2.80 -1.02 12.85
N GLU A 75 1.95 -0.07 12.45
CA GLU A 75 0.76 -0.34 11.63
C GLU A 75 1.15 -0.93 10.28
N PHE A 76 2.10 -0.30 9.57
CA PHE A 76 2.60 -0.83 8.30
C PHE A 76 3.17 -2.26 8.47
N LYS A 77 4.01 -2.49 9.48
CA LYS A 77 4.61 -3.81 9.75
C LYS A 77 3.57 -4.89 10.00
N LYS A 78 2.49 -4.59 10.75
CA LYS A 78 1.40 -5.53 11.00
C LYS A 78 0.80 -6.03 9.69
N HIS A 79 0.49 -5.12 8.77
CA HIS A 79 -0.08 -5.45 7.46
C HIS A 79 0.91 -6.13 6.53
N PHE A 80 2.21 -5.78 6.62
CA PHE A 80 3.27 -6.44 5.86
C PHE A 80 3.43 -7.91 6.26
N ILE A 81 3.48 -8.20 7.57
CA ILE A 81 3.58 -9.56 8.10
C ILE A 81 2.33 -10.38 7.74
N LEU A 82 1.14 -9.78 7.88
CA LEU A 82 -0.11 -10.42 7.46
C LEU A 82 -0.05 -10.79 5.97
N MET A 83 0.40 -9.88 5.11
CA MET A 83 0.50 -10.13 3.68
C MET A 83 1.51 -11.22 3.35
N ILE A 84 2.68 -11.25 4.00
CA ILE A 84 3.64 -12.34 3.83
C ILE A 84 3.02 -13.69 4.20
N LYS A 85 2.25 -13.75 5.30
CA LYS A 85 1.56 -15.00 5.70
C LYS A 85 0.51 -15.43 4.67
N VAL A 86 -0.23 -14.48 4.10
CA VAL A 86 -1.25 -14.77 3.06
C VAL A 86 -0.62 -15.23 1.74
N LEU A 87 0.58 -14.73 1.41
CA LEU A 87 1.29 -15.07 0.17
C LEU A 87 2.16 -16.33 0.30
N LYS A 88 2.41 -16.83 1.52
CA LYS A 88 3.08 -18.12 1.71
C LYS A 88 2.11 -19.25 1.35
N PRO A 89 2.51 -20.19 0.48
CA PRO A 89 1.70 -21.35 0.10
C PRO A 89 1.45 -22.29 1.29
#